data_AF-A0A3B8Z7R1-F1
#
_entry.id   AF-A0A3B8Z7R1-F1
#
_cell.length_a   1.000
_cell.length_b   1.000
_cell.length_c   1.000
_cell.angle_alpha   90.00
_cell.angle_beta   90.00
_cell.angle_gamma   90.00
#
_symmetry.space_group_name_H-M   'P 1'
#
loop_
_entity.id
_entity.type
_entity.pdbx_description
1 polymer ?
#
loop_
_entity_poly.entity_id
_entity_poly.type
_entity_poly.pdbx_seq_one_letter_code
_entity_poly.pdbx_strand_id
1 'polypeptide(L)'
;MRNSFTAIVAGFVLTFALALAATQVTAQAVQSAEPFKVATFTVDGQQLIGLVLRDQLVVEIDAANDNLEQNPAYPEMAMPDDMLGLIGLYEYGLKSRLYEIVNHLVEDDMLQASGRPGFIHEVTVVDLQAPIQYPGKIMNAAGNFYTHICEGCSEEELAESSRERRANRGVPYLFLKPSRGAVIGTGDDIVIPWGRTRTDWEIEFGTVIGRTGKYIPASEAQNYVFGYMVTIDISDRG
;
A
#
# COMPACT_ATOMS: atom_id res chain seq x y z
N MET A 1 -57.21 -74.46 21.54
CA MET A 1 -57.16 -73.84 20.19
C MET A 1 -57.15 -72.33 20.34
N ARG A 2 -56.10 -71.69 19.81
CA ARG A 2 -55.94 -70.25 19.51
C ARG A 2 -56.32 -69.22 20.59
N ASN A 3 -55.30 -68.58 21.16
CA ASN A 3 -55.34 -67.13 21.41
C ASN A 3 -53.97 -66.53 21.07
N SER A 4 -54.03 -65.49 20.25
CA SER A 4 -52.93 -64.82 19.57
C SER A 4 -52.40 -63.69 20.45
N PHE A 5 -51.08 -63.59 20.63
CA PHE A 5 -50.44 -62.37 21.11
C PHE A 5 -49.38 -61.95 20.09
N THR A 6 -49.68 -60.86 19.39
CA THR A 6 -48.81 -60.19 18.43
C THR A 6 -47.86 -59.28 19.23
N ALA A 7 -46.56 -59.54 19.19
CA ALA A 7 -45.56 -58.65 19.76
C ALA A 7 -45.27 -57.51 18.78
N ILE A 8 -45.52 -56.27 19.20
CA ILE A 8 -45.12 -55.05 18.47
C ILE A 8 -43.70 -54.69 18.93
N VAL A 9 -42.73 -54.81 18.04
CA VAL A 9 -41.37 -54.29 18.24
C VAL A 9 -41.36 -52.83 17.80
N ALA A 10 -41.29 -51.91 18.76
CA ALA A 10 -41.05 -50.49 18.50
C ALA A 10 -39.54 -50.25 18.39
N GLY A 11 -39.04 -50.06 17.17
CA GLY A 11 -37.66 -49.64 16.93
C GLY A 11 -37.50 -48.14 17.21
N PHE A 12 -36.63 -47.79 18.16
CA PHE A 12 -36.16 -46.42 18.34
C PHE A 12 -35.13 -46.12 17.24
N VAL A 13 -35.50 -45.26 16.29
CA VAL A 13 -34.53 -44.64 15.37
C VAL A 13 -34.08 -43.34 16.01
N LEU A 14 -32.84 -43.32 16.54
CA LEU A 14 -32.19 -42.09 16.98
C LEU A 14 -31.65 -41.37 15.74
N THR A 15 -32.37 -40.36 15.25
CA THR A 15 -31.88 -39.45 14.22
C THR A 15 -30.93 -38.44 14.85
N PHE A 16 -29.62 -38.65 14.67
CA PHE A 16 -28.62 -37.60 14.88
C PHE A 16 -28.78 -36.55 13.77
N ALA A 17 -29.36 -35.40 14.09
CA ALA A 17 -29.32 -34.24 13.20
C ALA A 17 -27.92 -33.61 13.32
N LEU A 18 -27.04 -33.85 12.33
CA LEU A 18 -25.87 -33.01 12.14
C LEU A 18 -26.36 -31.62 11.70
N ALA A 19 -26.27 -30.63 12.58
CA ALA A 19 -26.37 -29.24 12.18
C ALA A 19 -25.10 -28.90 11.39
N LEU A 20 -25.19 -28.90 10.05
CA LEU A 20 -24.22 -28.26 9.20
C LEU A 20 -24.32 -26.75 9.46
N ALA A 21 -23.43 -26.22 10.29
CA ALA A 21 -23.21 -24.79 10.34
C ALA A 21 -22.66 -24.38 8.96
N ALA A 22 -23.49 -23.77 8.14
CA ALA A 22 -23.02 -23.16 6.90
C ALA A 22 -22.03 -22.06 7.30
N THR A 23 -20.75 -22.25 7.00
CA THR A 23 -19.74 -21.20 7.07
C THR A 23 -20.17 -20.10 6.10
N GLN A 24 -20.69 -19.00 6.63
CA GLN A 24 -20.98 -17.82 5.84
C GLN A 24 -19.63 -17.16 5.54
N VAL A 25 -19.17 -17.30 4.31
CA VAL A 25 -18.02 -16.54 3.80
C VAL A 25 -18.44 -15.08 3.72
N THR A 26 -17.67 -14.19 4.33
CA THR A 26 -17.90 -12.75 4.22
C THR A 26 -17.68 -12.30 2.78
N ALA A 27 -18.55 -11.42 2.29
CA ALA A 27 -18.34 -10.78 1.00
C ALA A 27 -17.12 -9.86 1.11
N GLN A 28 -16.30 -9.81 0.05
CA GLN A 28 -15.10 -8.98 0.03
C GLN A 28 -15.42 -7.52 0.33
N ALA A 29 -14.63 -6.90 1.19
CA ALA A 29 -14.81 -5.48 1.48
C ALA A 29 -14.52 -4.63 0.23
N VAL A 30 -15.42 -3.67 -0.03
CA VAL A 30 -15.30 -2.72 -1.15
C VAL A 30 -14.83 -1.34 -0.66
N GLN A 31 -14.91 -1.09 0.65
CA GLN A 31 -14.50 0.16 1.28
C GLN A 31 -13.82 -0.11 2.62
N SER A 32 -12.85 0.74 2.95
CA SER A 32 -12.19 0.81 4.25
C SER A 32 -12.93 1.73 5.22
N ALA A 33 -13.03 1.35 6.49
CA ALA A 33 -13.66 2.11 7.56
C ALA A 33 -12.91 3.42 7.84
N GLU A 34 -11.59 3.42 7.68
CA GLU A 34 -10.74 4.61 7.76
C GLU A 34 -9.72 4.65 6.62
N PRO A 35 -9.27 5.85 6.19
CA PRO A 35 -8.20 5.97 5.22
C PRO A 35 -6.86 5.50 5.81
N PHE A 36 -6.04 4.87 4.98
CA PHE A 36 -4.69 4.43 5.34
C PHE A 36 -3.69 4.76 4.25
N LYS A 37 -2.40 4.75 4.64
CA LYS A 37 -1.25 4.72 3.72
C LYS A 37 -0.57 3.35 3.85
N VAL A 38 0.33 3.03 2.94
CA VAL A 38 1.21 1.86 3.07
C VAL A 38 2.63 2.31 3.39
N ALA A 39 3.35 1.51 4.16
CA ALA A 39 4.74 1.80 4.53
C ALA A 39 5.59 0.52 4.54
N THR A 40 6.89 0.73 4.36
CA THR A 40 7.94 -0.24 4.71
C THR A 40 8.61 0.31 5.96
N PHE A 41 8.81 -0.53 6.97
CA PHE A 41 9.36 -0.10 8.25
C PHE A 41 10.13 -1.24 8.92
N THR A 42 10.98 -0.90 9.87
CA THR A 42 11.70 -1.88 10.69
C THR A 42 11.26 -1.77 12.14
N VAL A 43 10.95 -2.92 12.74
CA VAL A 43 10.66 -3.08 14.17
C VAL A 43 11.40 -4.32 14.67
N ASP A 44 12.04 -4.23 15.84
CA ASP A 44 12.86 -5.31 16.42
C ASP A 44 13.90 -5.93 15.45
N GLY A 45 14.43 -5.12 14.53
CA GLY A 45 15.44 -5.54 13.54
C GLY A 45 14.88 -6.31 12.34
N GLN A 46 13.55 -6.44 12.23
CA GLN A 46 12.87 -7.05 11.09
C GLN A 46 12.22 -5.97 10.23
N GLN A 47 12.51 -6.01 8.93
CA GLN A 47 11.82 -5.16 7.94
C GLN A 47 10.48 -5.80 7.59
N LEU A 48 9.42 -5.01 7.66
CA LEU A 48 8.04 -5.41 7.41
C LEU A 48 7.34 -4.37 6.52
N ILE A 49 6.18 -4.74 6.01
CA ILE A 49 5.26 -3.81 5.35
C ILE A 49 3.96 -3.69 6.13
N GLY A 50 3.36 -2.49 6.09
CA GLY A 50 2.28 -2.14 6.99
C GLY A 50 1.32 -1.10 6.46
N LEU A 51 0.24 -0.93 7.21
CA LEU A 51 -0.72 0.14 7.02
C LEU A 51 -0.45 1.25 8.01
N VAL A 52 -0.31 2.49 7.53
CA VAL A 52 -0.24 3.67 8.39
C VAL A 52 -1.64 4.25 8.53
N LEU A 53 -2.14 4.26 9.76
CA LEU A 53 -3.45 4.79 10.13
C LEU A 53 -3.29 6.07 10.95
N ARG A 54 -4.12 7.07 10.65
CA ARG A 54 -4.20 8.34 11.40
C ARG A 54 -2.88 9.11 11.50
N ASP A 55 -1.91 8.77 10.66
CA ASP A 55 -0.51 9.24 10.72
C ASP A 55 0.18 9.00 12.08
N GLN A 56 -0.35 8.06 12.88
CA GLN A 56 0.09 7.78 14.24
C GLN A 56 0.39 6.31 14.48
N LEU A 57 -0.28 5.41 13.76
CA LEU A 57 -0.15 3.97 13.97
C LEU A 57 0.38 3.29 12.72
N VAL A 58 1.25 2.31 12.90
CA VAL A 58 1.69 1.38 11.86
C VAL A 58 1.24 -0.02 12.25
N VAL A 59 0.46 -0.65 11.38
CA VAL A 59 -0.06 -2.01 11.54
C VAL A 59 0.76 -2.95 10.67
N GLU A 60 1.36 -3.98 11.24
CA GLU A 60 1.98 -5.08 10.48
C GLU A 60 0.88 -5.86 9.73
N ILE A 61 0.95 -5.92 8.40
CA ILE A 61 -0.17 -6.51 7.64
C ILE A 61 -0.28 -8.03 7.82
N ASP A 62 0.85 -8.72 8.02
CA ASP A 62 0.89 -10.19 8.14
C ASP A 62 0.24 -10.65 9.45
N ALA A 63 0.71 -10.13 10.58
CA ALA A 63 0.12 -10.42 11.89
C ALA A 63 -1.32 -9.91 12.03
N ALA A 64 -1.69 -8.79 11.40
CA ALA A 64 -3.06 -8.32 11.39
C ALA A 64 -3.96 -9.23 10.53
N ASN A 65 -3.45 -9.77 9.43
CA ASN A 65 -4.14 -10.76 8.61
C ASN A 65 -4.36 -12.08 9.39
N ASP A 66 -3.34 -12.58 10.08
CA ASP A 66 -3.47 -13.75 10.96
C ASP A 66 -4.52 -13.53 12.05
N ASN A 67 -4.61 -12.32 12.61
CA ASN A 67 -5.64 -11.98 13.59
C ASN A 67 -7.05 -12.01 12.98
N LEU A 68 -7.22 -11.46 11.77
CA LEU A 68 -8.49 -11.49 11.03
C LEU A 68 -8.93 -12.93 10.72
N GLU A 69 -8.00 -13.79 10.32
CA GLU A 69 -8.25 -15.18 9.92
C GLU A 69 -8.61 -16.11 11.09
N GLN A 70 -8.50 -15.63 12.34
CA GLN A 70 -9.08 -16.33 13.50
C GLN A 70 -10.61 -16.42 13.37
N ASN A 71 -11.24 -15.50 12.64
CA ASN A 71 -12.63 -15.63 12.25
C ASN A 71 -12.75 -16.48 10.97
N PRO A 72 -13.37 -17.67 11.04
CA PRO A 72 -13.45 -18.61 9.92
C PRO A 72 -14.29 -18.11 8.73
N ALA A 73 -14.93 -16.94 8.85
CA ALA A 73 -15.57 -16.28 7.73
C ALA A 73 -14.56 -15.73 6.70
N TYR A 74 -13.32 -15.46 7.11
CA TYR A 74 -12.24 -14.99 6.25
C TYR A 74 -11.34 -16.16 5.84
N PRO A 75 -11.16 -16.42 4.52
CA PRO A 75 -10.28 -17.48 4.05
C PRO A 75 -8.80 -17.09 4.24
N GLU A 76 -7.94 -18.09 4.37
CA GLU A 76 -6.48 -17.90 4.40
C GLU A 76 -5.98 -17.17 3.14
N MET A 77 -5.13 -16.16 3.34
CA MET A 77 -4.45 -15.40 2.29
C MET A 77 -3.02 -15.08 2.72
N ALA A 78 -2.03 -15.58 1.98
CA ALA A 78 -0.64 -15.21 2.23
C ALA A 78 -0.41 -13.71 1.97
N MET A 79 0.17 -13.02 2.95
CA MET A 79 0.59 -11.63 2.77
C MET A 79 1.91 -11.55 1.99
N PRO A 80 2.11 -10.48 1.20
CA PRO A 80 3.37 -10.26 0.50
C PRO A 80 4.49 -9.88 1.47
N ASP A 81 5.70 -10.36 1.17
CA ASP A 81 6.90 -10.09 1.99
C ASP A 81 7.40 -8.64 1.88
N ASP A 82 7.11 -7.96 0.76
CA ASP A 82 7.62 -6.62 0.47
C ASP A 82 6.62 -5.73 -0.28
N MET A 83 6.96 -4.44 -0.39
CA MET A 83 6.09 -3.45 -1.03
C MET A 83 5.86 -3.73 -2.52
N LEU A 84 6.82 -4.36 -3.21
CA LEU A 84 6.64 -4.71 -4.63
C LEU A 84 5.62 -5.85 -4.77
N GLY A 85 5.64 -6.82 -3.86
CA GLY A 85 4.63 -7.87 -3.73
C GLY A 85 3.25 -7.28 -3.43
N LEU A 86 3.17 -6.35 -2.48
CA LEU A 86 1.92 -5.63 -2.16
C LEU A 86 1.37 -4.92 -3.39
N ILE A 87 2.18 -4.11 -4.07
CA ILE A 87 1.77 -3.39 -5.28
C ILE A 87 1.32 -4.38 -6.36
N GLY A 88 2.08 -5.47 -6.56
CA GLY A 88 1.80 -6.48 -7.57
C GLY A 88 0.51 -7.26 -7.34
N LEU A 89 0.12 -7.47 -6.08
CA LEU A 89 -1.08 -8.21 -5.70
C LEU A 89 -2.29 -7.30 -5.38
N TYR A 90 -2.09 -5.97 -5.33
CA TYR A 90 -3.10 -5.02 -4.86
C TYR A 90 -4.45 -5.19 -5.57
N GLU A 91 -4.46 -5.20 -6.91
CA GLU A 91 -5.67 -5.37 -7.72
C GLU A 91 -6.11 -6.83 -7.88
N TYR A 92 -5.37 -7.79 -7.30
CA TYR A 92 -5.63 -9.23 -7.33
C TYR A 92 -6.13 -9.75 -5.99
N GLY A 93 -7.00 -8.98 -5.33
CA GLY A 93 -7.69 -9.35 -4.09
C GLY A 93 -7.08 -8.76 -2.82
N LEU A 94 -5.79 -8.41 -2.83
CA LEU A 94 -5.13 -7.87 -1.64
C LEU A 94 -5.76 -6.55 -1.18
N LYS A 95 -6.20 -5.68 -2.09
CA LYS A 95 -6.92 -4.44 -1.75
C LYS A 95 -8.13 -4.68 -0.86
N SER A 96 -8.99 -5.65 -1.21
CA SER A 96 -10.15 -6.00 -0.40
C SER A 96 -9.73 -6.58 0.95
N ARG A 97 -8.67 -7.40 0.99
CA ARG A 97 -8.14 -7.91 2.26
C ARG A 97 -7.61 -6.81 3.16
N LEU A 98 -6.89 -5.82 2.63
CA LEU A 98 -6.44 -4.66 3.42
C LEU A 98 -7.64 -3.87 3.99
N TYR A 99 -8.74 -3.77 3.24
CA TYR A 99 -9.98 -3.15 3.74
C TYR A 99 -10.61 -3.97 4.86
N GLU A 100 -10.66 -5.30 4.72
CA GLU A 100 -11.16 -6.21 5.76
C GLU A 100 -10.33 -6.09 7.04
N ILE A 101 -9.00 -6.03 6.93
CA ILE A 101 -8.10 -5.80 8.06
C ILE A 101 -8.45 -4.48 8.75
N VAL A 102 -8.51 -3.36 8.02
CA VAL A 102 -8.81 -2.06 8.64
C VAL A 102 -10.21 -2.04 9.27
N ASN A 103 -11.21 -2.63 8.62
CA ASN A 103 -12.57 -2.70 9.15
C ASN A 103 -12.61 -3.49 10.46
N HIS A 104 -11.97 -4.67 10.49
CA HIS A 104 -11.86 -5.50 11.68
C HIS A 104 -11.19 -4.77 12.85
N LEU A 105 -10.06 -4.10 12.61
CA LEU A 105 -9.36 -3.34 13.65
C LEU A 105 -10.18 -2.18 14.21
N VAL A 106 -11.02 -1.54 13.39
CA VAL A 106 -11.90 -0.45 13.81
C VAL A 106 -13.13 -0.99 14.55
N GLU A 107 -13.77 -2.04 14.03
CA GLU A 107 -14.98 -2.63 14.61
C GLU A 107 -14.75 -3.22 16.00
N ASP A 108 -13.57 -3.81 16.22
CA ASP A 108 -13.17 -4.42 17.49
C ASP A 108 -12.42 -3.44 18.43
N ASP A 109 -12.38 -2.14 18.10
CA ASP A 109 -11.75 -1.07 18.89
C ASP A 109 -10.25 -1.32 19.20
N MET A 110 -9.54 -2.00 18.31
CA MET A 110 -8.14 -2.41 18.51
C MET A 110 -7.13 -1.28 18.32
N LEU A 111 -7.54 -0.14 17.76
CA LEU A 111 -6.69 1.02 17.48
C LEU A 111 -6.48 1.92 18.71
N GLN A 112 -7.19 1.68 19.81
CA GLN A 112 -7.01 2.44 21.06
C GLN A 112 -5.67 2.10 21.72
N ALA A 113 -5.19 2.98 22.59
CA ALA A 113 -3.96 2.73 23.34
C ALA A 113 -4.12 1.58 24.36
N SER A 114 -5.31 1.43 24.96
CA SER A 114 -5.61 0.36 25.90
C SER A 114 -5.92 -0.95 25.17
N GLY A 115 -5.14 -1.99 25.41
CA GLY A 115 -5.39 -3.31 24.82
C GLY A 115 -4.96 -3.45 23.36
N ARG A 116 -4.16 -2.51 22.86
CA ARG A 116 -3.60 -2.56 21.51
C ARG A 116 -2.85 -3.87 21.28
N PRO A 117 -3.13 -4.60 20.19
CA PRO A 117 -2.34 -5.77 19.81
C PRO A 117 -0.87 -5.44 19.56
N GLY A 118 0.02 -6.41 19.82
CA GLY A 118 1.46 -6.22 19.67
C GLY A 118 1.96 -5.95 18.24
N PHE A 119 1.13 -6.19 17.23
CA PHE A 119 1.42 -5.92 15.82
C PHE A 119 1.03 -4.51 15.36
N ILE A 120 0.59 -3.65 16.30
CA ILE A 120 0.25 -2.25 16.03
C ILE A 120 1.16 -1.35 16.86
N HIS A 121 1.96 -0.55 16.16
CA HIS A 121 3.00 0.29 16.73
C HIS A 121 2.66 1.76 16.58
N GLU A 122 3.14 2.61 17.49
CA GLU A 122 3.20 4.05 17.22
C GLU A 122 4.25 4.30 16.13
N VAL A 123 4.00 5.21 15.19
CA VAL A 123 4.98 5.50 14.12
C VAL A 123 6.32 5.99 14.69
N THR A 124 6.28 6.59 15.87
CA THR A 124 7.47 7.16 16.54
C THR A 124 8.41 6.11 17.13
N VAL A 125 7.98 4.86 17.26
CA VAL A 125 8.80 3.77 17.84
C VAL A 125 9.31 2.79 16.79
N VAL A 126 8.90 2.94 15.53
CA VAL A 126 9.41 2.15 14.40
C VAL A 126 10.35 2.98 13.54
N ASP A 127 11.24 2.31 12.83
CA ASP A 127 12.08 2.94 11.82
C ASP A 127 11.35 2.93 10.47
N LEU A 128 10.80 4.08 10.06
CA LEU A 128 10.14 4.22 8.76
C LEU A 128 11.16 4.30 7.63
N GLN A 129 11.08 3.36 6.69
CA GLN A 129 11.97 3.29 5.55
C GLN A 129 11.33 3.88 4.29
N ALA A 130 12.10 3.96 3.21
CA ALA A 130 11.54 4.30 1.92
C ALA A 130 10.46 3.26 1.57
N PRO A 131 9.23 3.67 1.19
CA PRO A 131 8.16 2.71 0.89
C PRO A 131 8.58 1.66 -0.13
N ILE A 132 9.34 2.07 -1.15
CA ILE A 132 9.93 1.17 -2.15
C ILE A 132 11.45 1.38 -2.15
N GLN A 133 12.19 0.56 -1.40
CA GLN A 133 13.64 0.68 -1.28
C GLN A 133 14.39 0.41 -2.60
N TYR A 134 13.91 -0.55 -3.39
CA TYR A 134 14.53 -0.96 -4.66
C TYR A 134 13.50 -0.97 -5.79
N PRO A 135 13.04 0.20 -6.27
CA PRO A 135 12.06 0.26 -7.35
C PRO A 135 12.64 -0.38 -8.62
N GLY A 136 11.80 -1.03 -9.44
CA GLY A 136 12.28 -1.60 -10.70
C GLY A 136 12.84 -0.54 -11.66
N LYS A 137 12.31 0.68 -11.61
CA LYS A 137 12.73 1.83 -12.43
C LYS A 137 12.31 3.13 -11.76
N ILE A 138 13.18 4.14 -11.80
CA ILE A 138 12.85 5.53 -11.44
C ILE A 138 12.92 6.36 -12.71
N MET A 139 11.78 6.92 -13.11
CA MET A 139 11.66 7.75 -14.31
C MET A 139 11.21 9.15 -13.90
N ASN A 140 12.09 10.13 -14.08
CA ASN A 140 11.84 11.52 -13.69
C ASN A 140 11.43 12.35 -14.90
N ALA A 141 10.47 13.25 -14.72
CA ALA A 141 9.98 14.14 -15.76
C ALA A 141 10.58 15.53 -15.60
N ALA A 142 11.59 15.87 -16.39
CA ALA A 142 12.29 17.14 -16.26
C ALA A 142 11.42 18.33 -16.67
N GLY A 143 11.28 19.31 -15.78
CA GLY A 143 10.57 20.58 -16.05
C GLY A 143 9.13 20.36 -16.51
N ASN A 144 8.42 19.44 -15.86
CA ASN A 144 6.98 19.23 -16.03
C ASN A 144 6.14 20.31 -15.28
N PHE A 145 6.71 20.94 -14.25
CA PHE A 145 6.19 22.17 -13.64
C PHE A 145 6.83 23.37 -14.34
N TYR A 146 6.04 24.10 -15.14
CA TYR A 146 6.58 25.21 -15.95
C TYR A 146 7.05 26.38 -15.10
N THR A 147 6.46 26.57 -13.93
CA THR A 147 6.90 27.55 -12.94
C THR A 147 8.33 27.30 -12.47
N HIS A 148 8.75 26.03 -12.37
CA HIS A 148 10.11 25.63 -11.99
C HIS A 148 11.15 25.96 -13.06
N ILE A 149 10.73 26.03 -14.33
CA ILE A 149 11.64 26.31 -15.45
C ILE A 149 12.16 27.75 -15.38
N CYS A 150 11.38 28.66 -14.82
CA CYS A 150 11.83 30.03 -14.62
C CYS A 150 11.40 30.57 -13.27
N GLU A 151 12.10 30.12 -12.24
CA GLU A 151 12.04 30.71 -10.91
C GLU A 151 12.61 32.13 -10.97
N GLY A 152 11.74 33.14 -10.89
CA GLY A 152 12.10 34.57 -10.93
C GLY A 152 11.75 35.30 -12.24
N CYS A 153 11.17 34.63 -13.24
CA CYS A 153 10.61 35.30 -14.42
C CYS A 153 9.41 36.19 -14.06
N SER A 154 9.17 37.20 -14.90
CA SER A 154 7.85 37.85 -14.98
C SER A 154 6.78 36.89 -15.52
N GLU A 155 5.50 37.21 -15.28
CA GLU A 155 4.38 36.42 -15.80
C GLU A 155 4.40 36.30 -17.33
N GLU A 156 4.85 37.35 -18.02
CA GLU A 156 4.95 37.38 -19.49
C GLU A 156 6.00 36.40 -20.02
N GLU A 157 7.20 36.41 -19.42
CA GLU A 157 8.29 35.49 -19.77
C GLU A 157 7.91 34.03 -19.47
N LEU A 158 7.25 33.77 -18.35
CA LEU A 158 6.74 32.44 -18.02
C LEU A 158 5.68 31.97 -19.03
N ALA A 159 4.77 32.87 -19.45
CA ALA A 159 3.74 32.56 -20.43
C ALA A 159 4.32 32.31 -21.82
N GLU A 160 5.37 33.03 -22.22
CA GLU A 160 6.09 32.78 -23.47
C GLU A 160 6.84 31.45 -23.44
N SER A 161 7.66 31.21 -22.41
CA SER A 161 8.39 29.94 -22.22
C SER A 161 7.45 28.73 -22.20
N SER A 162 6.30 28.85 -21.52
CA SER A 162 5.27 27.82 -21.50
C SER A 162 4.66 27.55 -22.88
N ARG A 163 4.40 28.61 -23.68
CA ARG A 163 3.86 28.50 -25.04
C ARG A 163 4.86 27.82 -25.96
N GLU A 164 6.12 28.25 -25.95
CA GLU A 164 7.18 27.64 -26.75
C GLU A 164 7.39 26.16 -26.40
N ARG A 165 7.37 25.82 -25.10
CA ARG A 165 7.53 24.44 -24.66
C ARG A 165 6.35 23.57 -25.09
N ARG A 166 5.11 24.05 -24.99
CA ARG A 166 3.93 23.30 -25.48
C ARG A 166 3.98 23.09 -27.00
N ALA A 167 4.38 24.10 -27.76
CA ALA A 167 4.46 24.02 -29.22
C ALA A 167 5.56 23.07 -29.70
N ASN A 168 6.71 23.06 -29.03
CA ASN A 168 7.89 22.32 -29.49
C ASN A 168 8.13 20.99 -28.76
N ARG A 169 7.58 20.82 -27.55
CA ARG A 169 7.91 19.73 -26.60
C ARG A 169 6.68 19.25 -25.83
N GLY A 170 5.63 18.84 -26.55
CA GLY A 170 4.39 18.30 -25.96
C GLY A 170 4.56 16.96 -25.21
N VAL A 171 5.75 16.35 -25.24
CA VAL A 171 6.07 15.12 -24.49
C VAL A 171 7.08 15.47 -23.39
N PRO A 172 6.88 15.02 -22.13
CA PRO A 172 7.84 15.25 -21.05
C PRO A 172 9.22 14.69 -21.39
N TYR A 173 10.27 15.42 -21.04
CA TYR A 173 11.63 14.87 -21.11
C TYR A 173 11.83 13.93 -19.94
N LEU A 174 12.10 12.66 -20.24
CA LEU A 174 12.26 11.63 -19.23
C LEU A 174 13.72 11.24 -19.09
N PHE A 175 14.19 11.13 -17.85
CA PHE A 175 15.52 10.58 -17.54
C PHE A 175 15.42 9.56 -16.42
N LEU A 176 16.40 8.66 -16.38
CA LEU A 176 16.47 7.61 -15.38
C LEU A 176 17.40 8.03 -14.25
N LYS A 177 16.99 7.75 -13.00
CA LYS A 177 17.92 7.66 -11.88
C LYS A 177 18.21 6.19 -11.54
N PRO A 178 19.40 5.88 -11.02
CA PRO A 178 19.71 4.54 -10.52
C PRO A 178 18.67 4.12 -9.49
N SER A 179 18.04 2.96 -9.67
CA SER A 179 17.07 2.45 -8.71
C SER A 179 17.70 1.80 -7.48
N ARG A 180 18.95 1.34 -7.60
CA ARG A 180 19.70 0.71 -6.50
C ARG A 180 20.80 1.65 -6.02
N GLY A 181 20.85 1.88 -4.72
CA GLY A 181 21.89 2.69 -4.07
C GLY A 181 21.65 4.20 -4.07
N ALA A 182 20.52 4.69 -4.61
CA ALA A 182 20.17 6.11 -4.62
C ALA A 182 18.89 6.45 -3.83
N VAL A 183 18.13 5.44 -3.42
CA VAL A 183 16.93 5.61 -2.59
C VAL A 183 17.31 5.35 -1.13
N ILE A 184 16.93 6.27 -0.26
CA ILE A 184 17.09 6.18 1.20
C ILE A 184 15.77 6.54 1.88
N GLY A 185 15.60 6.11 3.14
CA GLY A 185 14.41 6.35 3.94
C GLY A 185 14.31 7.79 4.45
N THR A 186 13.18 8.08 5.09
CA THR A 186 12.99 9.37 5.76
C THR A 186 13.91 9.46 6.97
N GLY A 187 14.74 10.50 7.03
CA GLY A 187 15.67 10.70 8.15
C GLY A 187 17.05 10.08 7.95
N ASP A 188 17.26 9.30 6.88
CA ASP A 188 18.57 8.79 6.52
C ASP A 188 19.52 9.91 6.05
N ASP A 189 20.81 9.75 6.35
CA ASP A 189 21.84 10.71 5.98
C ASP A 189 22.09 10.75 4.47
N ILE A 190 22.10 11.97 3.91
CA ILE A 190 22.54 12.21 2.54
C ILE A 190 24.06 12.32 2.51
N VAL A 191 24.72 11.33 1.90
CA VAL A 191 26.18 11.35 1.75
C VAL A 191 26.59 12.23 0.58
N ILE A 192 27.14 13.42 0.90
CA ILE A 192 27.66 14.35 -0.10
C ILE A 192 29.05 13.90 -0.58
N PRO A 193 29.27 13.73 -1.90
CA PRO A 193 30.58 13.35 -2.41
C PRO A 193 31.66 14.37 -2.07
N TRP A 194 32.89 13.90 -1.79
CA TRP A 194 34.01 14.77 -1.45
C TRP A 194 34.27 15.81 -2.54
N GLY A 195 34.50 17.07 -2.13
CA GLY A 195 34.77 18.19 -3.02
C GLY A 195 33.53 18.87 -3.62
N ARG A 196 32.32 18.37 -3.35
CA ARG A 196 31.07 19.02 -3.80
C ARG A 196 30.64 20.09 -2.82
N THR A 197 30.33 21.27 -3.34
CA THR A 197 29.94 22.45 -2.53
C THR A 197 28.61 23.06 -2.94
N ARG A 198 27.97 22.54 -3.99
CA ARG A 198 26.72 23.07 -4.57
C ARG A 198 25.67 21.99 -4.69
N THR A 199 25.48 21.22 -3.62
CA THR A 199 24.38 20.28 -3.51
C THR A 199 23.10 21.00 -3.12
N ASP A 200 22.01 20.60 -3.76
CA ASP A 200 20.69 21.19 -3.62
C ASP A 200 19.63 20.07 -3.64
N TRP A 201 18.41 20.42 -3.26
CA TRP A 201 17.28 19.48 -3.19
C TRP A 201 16.07 20.01 -3.96
N GLU A 202 15.33 19.10 -4.56
CA GLU A 202 14.05 19.40 -5.23
C GLU A 202 12.96 18.55 -4.59
N ILE A 203 11.86 19.17 -4.14
CA ILE A 203 10.65 18.43 -3.74
C ILE A 203 9.94 17.99 -5.01
N GLU A 204 9.68 16.71 -5.09
CA GLU A 204 9.06 16.07 -6.25
C GLU A 204 7.82 15.28 -5.83
N PHE A 205 6.84 15.24 -6.73
CA PHE A 205 5.63 14.43 -6.57
C PHE A 205 5.79 13.10 -7.32
N GLY A 206 6.01 12.03 -6.56
CA GLY A 206 6.21 10.68 -7.06
C GLY A 206 4.89 9.97 -7.33
N THR A 207 4.76 9.39 -8.54
CA THR A 207 3.63 8.53 -8.93
C THR A 207 4.11 7.09 -9.03
N VAL A 208 3.48 6.18 -8.27
CA VAL A 208 3.78 4.75 -8.29
C VAL A 208 2.84 4.03 -9.23
N ILE A 209 3.38 3.37 -10.24
CA ILE A 209 2.60 2.56 -11.19
C ILE A 209 2.45 1.14 -10.65
N GLY A 210 1.21 0.68 -10.47
CA GLY A 210 0.91 -0.63 -9.90
C GLY A 210 0.49 -1.69 -10.87
N ARG A 211 0.14 -1.31 -12.11
CA ARG A 211 -0.40 -2.24 -13.10
C ARG A 211 0.45 -2.23 -14.35
N THR A 212 0.67 -3.41 -14.92
CA THR A 212 1.32 -3.53 -16.23
C THR A 212 0.36 -3.08 -17.33
N GLY A 213 0.85 -2.27 -18.26
CA GLY A 213 0.05 -1.77 -19.38
C GLY A 213 0.91 -1.48 -20.60
N LYS A 214 0.28 -1.41 -21.78
CA LYS A 214 0.92 -1.03 -23.04
C LYS A 214 -0.06 -0.26 -23.91
N TYR A 215 0.36 0.86 -24.50
CA TYR A 215 -0.49 1.75 -25.30
C TYR A 215 -1.76 2.21 -24.55
N ILE A 216 -1.59 2.58 -23.28
CA ILE A 216 -2.69 3.02 -22.43
C ILE A 216 -3.18 4.40 -22.90
N PRO A 217 -4.47 4.58 -23.20
CA PRO A 217 -5.01 5.89 -23.54
C PRO A 217 -4.91 6.80 -22.31
N ALA A 218 -4.64 8.09 -22.54
CA ALA A 218 -4.43 9.06 -21.45
C ALA A 218 -5.62 9.13 -20.47
N SER A 219 -6.85 8.93 -20.96
CA SER A 219 -8.07 8.89 -20.14
C SER A 219 -8.11 7.73 -19.13
N GLU A 220 -7.32 6.68 -19.34
CA GLU A 220 -7.26 5.51 -18.45
C GLU A 220 -5.99 5.47 -17.60
N ALA A 221 -5.05 6.41 -17.79
CA ALA A 221 -3.75 6.40 -17.12
C ALA A 221 -3.88 6.30 -15.58
N GLN A 222 -4.87 6.98 -15.01
CA GLN A 222 -5.14 6.96 -13.57
C GLN A 222 -5.45 5.56 -13.03
N ASN A 223 -6.03 4.67 -13.85
CA ASN A 223 -6.38 3.30 -13.45
C ASN A 223 -5.15 2.41 -13.27
N TYR A 224 -3.96 2.87 -13.65
CA TYR A 224 -2.67 2.17 -13.53
C TYR A 224 -1.82 2.69 -12.37
N VAL A 225 -2.22 3.80 -11.76
CA VAL A 225 -1.54 4.38 -10.60
C VAL A 225 -1.95 3.62 -9.34
N PHE A 226 -0.97 3.05 -8.65
CA PHE A 226 -1.16 2.44 -7.33
C PHE A 226 -1.33 3.50 -6.25
N GLY A 227 -0.46 4.50 -6.26
CA GLY A 227 -0.42 5.52 -5.23
C GLY A 227 0.58 6.62 -5.55
N TYR A 228 0.73 7.51 -4.58
CA TYR A 228 1.59 8.69 -4.67
C TYR A 228 2.47 8.78 -3.44
N MET A 229 3.62 9.43 -3.60
CA MET A 229 4.53 9.73 -2.51
C MET A 229 5.24 11.06 -2.78
N VAL A 230 5.81 11.64 -1.72
CA VAL A 230 6.77 12.74 -1.87
C VAL A 230 8.16 12.14 -2.04
N THR A 231 8.94 12.69 -2.95
CA THR A 231 10.35 12.33 -3.13
C THR A 231 11.20 13.59 -3.04
N ILE A 232 12.43 13.47 -2.55
CA ILE A 232 13.41 14.54 -2.58
C ILE A 232 14.48 14.17 -3.61
N ASP A 233 14.54 14.91 -4.72
CA ASP A 233 15.57 14.72 -5.73
C ASP A 233 16.83 15.53 -5.37
N ILE A 234 17.81 14.84 -4.79
CA ILE A 234 19.10 15.44 -4.46
C ILE A 234 19.95 15.59 -5.72
N SER A 235 20.41 16.82 -5.94
CA SER A 235 21.10 17.26 -7.14
C SER A 235 22.40 17.97 -6.80
N ASP A 236 23.50 17.55 -7.43
CA ASP A 236 24.76 18.32 -7.43
C ASP A 236 24.74 19.30 -8.60
N ARG A 237 24.84 20.59 -8.31
CA ARG A 237 24.76 21.69 -9.29
C ARG A 237 26.14 22.15 -9.80
N GLY A 238 27.23 21.46 -9.43
CA GLY A 238 28.59 21.69 -9.95
C GLY A 238 29.61 22.02 -8.89
#